data_AF-A0A484VB33-F1
#
_entry.id   AF-A0A484VB33-F1
#
_cell.length_a   1.000
_cell.length_b   1.000
_cell.length_c   1.000
_cell.angle_alpha   90.00
_cell.angle_beta   90.00
_cell.angle_gamma   90.00
#
_symmetry.space_group_name_H-M   'P 1'
#
loop_
_entity.id
_entity.type
_entity.pdbx_description
1 polymer ?
#
loop_
_entity_poly.entity_id
_entity_poly.type
_entity_poly.pdbx_seq_one_letter_code
_entity_poly.pdbx_strand_id
1 'polypeptide(L)'
;MKNIFPDQLIQPSTQDTSPRDIHVGDRVTLKLADGASITTTVNLAIALFGCTTYTGEAEIAQARGRAPSTPARVRFRWQDVHHVDPR
;
A
#
# COMPACT_ATOMS: atom_id res chain seq x y z
N MET A 1 -2.19 7.49 -14.76
CA MET A 1 -2.05 6.68 -13.53
C MET A 1 -1.02 7.35 -12.63
N LYS A 2 -1.38 7.66 -11.39
CA LYS A 2 -0.48 8.24 -10.38
C LYS A 2 0.47 7.16 -9.85
N ASN A 3 1.73 7.51 -9.54
CA ASN A 3 2.61 6.61 -8.80
C ASN A 3 2.68 7.08 -7.34
N ILE A 4 2.58 6.13 -6.41
CA ILE A 4 2.84 6.33 -4.99
C ILE A 4 4.06 5.49 -4.61
N PHE A 5 5.00 6.12 -3.92
CA PHE A 5 6.24 5.50 -3.46
C PHE A 5 6.28 5.36 -1.94
N PRO A 6 7.16 4.50 -1.38
CA PRO A 6 7.21 4.24 0.06
C PRO A 6 7.43 5.49 0.94
N ASP A 7 8.15 6.50 0.45
CA ASP A 7 8.39 7.78 1.14
C ASP A 7 7.13 8.65 1.26
N GLN A 8 6.05 8.28 0.56
CA GLN A 8 4.75 8.93 0.62
C GLN A 8 3.75 8.17 1.50
N LEU A 9 4.20 7.12 2.18
CA LEU A 9 3.40 6.28 3.07
C LEU A 9 3.78 6.54 4.54
N ILE A 10 2.77 6.43 5.41
CA ILE A 10 2.94 6.50 6.85
C ILE A 10 3.04 5.06 7.38
N GLN A 11 4.07 4.79 8.19
CA GLN A 11 4.20 3.52 8.90
C GLN A 11 3.23 3.47 10.10
N PRO A 12 2.66 2.32 10.44
CA PRO A 12 1.84 2.18 11.64
C PRO A 12 2.68 2.46 12.90
N SER A 13 2.08 3.14 13.87
CA SER A 13 2.72 3.46 15.16
C SER A 13 3.04 2.23 16.00
N THR A 14 2.25 1.17 15.84
CA THR A 14 2.45 -0.14 16.45
C THR A 14 2.45 -1.16 15.33
N GLN A 15 3.64 -1.53 14.88
CA GLN A 15 3.78 -2.61 13.91
C GLN A 15 3.66 -3.94 14.65
N ASP A 16 2.76 -4.80 14.19
CA ASP A 16 2.76 -6.20 14.60
C ASP A 16 4.10 -6.80 14.14
N THR A 17 4.98 -7.11 15.09
CA THR A 17 6.32 -7.64 14.82
C THR A 17 6.28 -9.11 14.45
N SER A 18 5.11 -9.75 14.50
CA SER A 18 4.94 -11.06 13.91
C SER A 18 5.19 -10.93 12.40
N PRO A 19 6.07 -11.76 11.82
CA PRO A 19 6.25 -11.80 10.39
C PRO A 19 4.92 -12.26 9.78
N ARG A 20 4.15 -11.35 9.19
CA ARG A 20 3.10 -11.75 8.26
C ARG A 20 3.73 -11.72 6.87
N ASP A 21 3.86 -12.89 6.29
CA ASP A 21 4.31 -13.00 4.91
C ASP A 21 3.22 -12.39 4.01
N ILE A 22 3.55 -11.28 3.36
CA ILE A 22 2.68 -10.66 2.34
C ILE A 22 2.91 -11.40 1.03
N HIS A 23 1.84 -11.91 0.44
CA HIS A 23 1.86 -12.63 -0.82
C HIS A 23 1.13 -11.87 -1.92
N VAL A 24 1.49 -12.19 -3.17
CA VAL A 24 0.70 -11.76 -4.34
C VAL A 24 -0.74 -12.27 -4.20
N GLY A 25 -1.73 -11.39 -4.38
CA GLY A 25 -3.14 -11.68 -4.18
C GLY A 25 -3.69 -11.19 -2.83
N ASP A 26 -2.85 -10.95 -1.83
CA ASP A 26 -3.33 -10.42 -0.55
C ASP A 26 -3.83 -8.98 -0.73
N ARG A 27 -4.86 -8.62 0.04
CA ARG A 27 -5.34 -7.24 0.12
C ARG A 27 -4.65 -6.56 1.30
N VAL A 28 -4.02 -5.42 1.05
CA VAL A 28 -3.34 -4.64 2.08
C VAL A 28 -3.95 -3.26 2.21
N THR A 29 -3.93 -2.73 3.43
CA THR A 29 -4.31 -1.35 3.72
C THR A 29 -3.08 -0.54 4.07
N LEU A 30 -2.92 0.59 3.39
CA LEU A 30 -1.83 1.56 3.49
C LEU A 30 -2.40 2.92 3.88
N LYS A 31 -1.55 3.78 4.47
CA LYS A 31 -1.89 5.20 4.72
C LYS A 31 -0.92 6.11 3.99
N LEU A 32 -1.46 7.11 3.30
CA LEU A 32 -0.71 8.19 2.68
C LEU A 32 -0.24 9.20 3.73
N ALA A 33 0.79 9.98 3.39
CA ALA A 33 1.30 11.10 4.20
C ALA A 33 0.24 12.16 4.54
N ASP A 34 -0.81 12.29 3.73
CA ASP A 34 -1.94 13.19 3.97
C ASP A 34 -3.04 12.59 4.88
N GLY A 35 -2.82 11.35 5.36
CA GLY A 35 -3.74 10.63 6.24
C GLY A 35 -4.80 9.79 5.51
N ALA A 36 -4.91 9.88 4.17
CA ALA A 36 -5.85 9.06 3.41
C ALA A 36 -5.46 7.57 3.47
N SER A 37 -6.45 6.69 3.62
CA SER A 37 -6.25 5.25 3.59
C SER A 37 -6.52 4.69 2.19
N ILE A 38 -5.67 3.78 1.73
CA ILE A 38 -5.80 3.10 0.44
C ILE A 38 -5.76 1.59 0.69
N THR A 39 -6.66 0.86 0.05
CA THR A 39 -6.59 -0.61 -0.01
C THR A 39 -6.21 -1.05 -1.41
N THR A 40 -5.26 -1.97 -1.52
CA THR A 40 -4.79 -2.50 -2.81
C THR A 40 -4.52 -4.00 -2.72
N THR A 41 -4.62 -4.68 -3.85
CA THR A 41 -4.20 -6.08 -3.97
C THR A 41 -2.73 -6.12 -4.38
N VAL A 42 -1.95 -6.98 -3.73
CA VAL A 42 -0.55 -7.19 -4.08
C VAL A 42 -0.48 -7.89 -5.44
N ASN A 43 0.03 -7.21 -6.46
CA ASN A 43 0.17 -7.75 -7.82
C ASN A 43 1.58 -8.27 -8.10
N LEU A 44 2.58 -7.74 -7.38
CA LEU A 44 3.99 -8.09 -7.55
C LEU A 44 4.72 -7.97 -6.22
N ALA A 45 5.62 -8.91 -5.95
CA ALA A 45 6.62 -8.83 -4.89
C ALA A 45 8.00 -9.05 -5.52
N ILE A 46 8.92 -8.11 -5.32
CA ILE A 46 10.27 -8.18 -5.90
C ILE A 46 11.31 -7.64 -4.90
N ALA A 47 12.47 -8.29 -4.84
CA ALA A 47 13.59 -7.80 -4.05
C ALA A 47 14.25 -6.61 -4.75
N LEU A 48 14.27 -5.45 -4.11
CA LEU A 48 14.95 -4.23 -4.57
C LEU A 48 15.80 -3.66 -3.43
N PHE A 49 17.07 -3.40 -3.72
CA PHE A 49 17.99 -2.74 -2.77
C PHE A 49 18.03 -3.41 -1.38
N GLY A 50 17.98 -4.75 -1.34
CA GLY A 50 18.04 -5.52 -0.08
C GLY A 50 16.73 -5.63 0.70
N CYS A 51 15.59 -5.19 0.15
CA CYS A 51 14.27 -5.37 0.78
C CYS A 51 13.21 -5.78 -0.24
N THR A 52 12.17 -6.49 0.21
CA THR A 52 11.03 -6.80 -0.65
C THR A 52 10.17 -5.55 -0.84
N THR A 53 9.99 -5.17 -2.11
CA THR A 53 9.05 -4.12 -2.52
C THR A 53 7.84 -4.79 -3.15
N TYR A 54 6.67 -4.44 -2.64
CA TYR A 54 5.39 -4.88 -3.16
C TYR A 54 4.80 -3.80 -4.06
N THR A 55 4.05 -4.23 -5.08
CA THR A 55 3.31 -3.31 -5.96
C THR A 55 1.85 -3.73 -6.03
N GLY A 56 0.96 -2.75 -5.92
CA GLY A 56 -0.47 -2.92 -6.15
C GLY A 56 -1.05 -1.76 -6.97
N GLU A 57 -2.26 -1.95 -7.47
CA GLU A 57 -3.04 -0.90 -8.14
C GLU A 57 -4.28 -0.57 -7.30
N ALA A 58 -4.61 0.72 -7.19
CA ALA A 58 -5.73 1.20 -6.39
C ALA A 58 -6.36 2.45 -7.00
N GLU A 59 -7.64 2.66 -6.68
CA GLU A 59 -8.37 3.88 -7.02
C GLU A 59 -8.36 4.82 -5.81
N ILE A 60 -7.76 6.00 -5.96
CA ILE A 60 -7.72 6.98 -4.87
C ILE A 60 -8.92 7.91 -5.02
N ALA A 61 -9.83 7.87 -4.06
CA ALA A 61 -10.91 8.83 -3.94
C ALA A 61 -10.33 10.20 -3.57
N GLN A 62 -10.69 11.25 -4.31
CA GLN A 62 -10.31 12.60 -3.91
C GLN A 62 -11.26 13.12 -2.82
N ALA A 63 -10.72 13.85 -1.85
CA ALA A 63 -11.38 14.27 -0.61
C ALA A 63 -12.60 15.20 -0.75
N ARG A 64 -13.18 15.37 -1.95
CA ARG A 64 -14.36 16.20 -2.20
C ARG A 64 -15.29 15.54 -3.23
N GLY A 65 -15.97 14.48 -2.81
CA GLY A 65 -17.34 14.07 -3.17
C GLY A 65 -17.82 14.00 -4.63
N ARG A 66 -17.01 14.32 -5.64
CA ARG A 66 -17.46 14.36 -7.05
C ARG A 66 -16.36 14.23 -8.10
N ALA A 67 -15.09 14.24 -7.71
CA ALA A 67 -14.01 14.02 -8.66
C ALA A 67 -13.87 12.52 -8.96
N PRO A 68 -13.61 12.12 -10.22
CA PRO A 68 -13.32 10.74 -10.55
C PRO A 68 -12.14 10.25 -9.71
N SER A 69 -12.20 8.98 -9.28
CA SER A 69 -11.07 8.34 -8.63
C SER A 69 -9.87 8.37 -9.59
N THR A 70 -8.68 8.57 -9.02
CA THR A 70 -7.46 8.55 -9.82
C THR A 70 -6.82 7.18 -9.69
N PRO A 71 -6.64 6.43 -10.80
CA PRO A 71 -5.94 5.17 -10.76
C PRO A 71 -4.49 5.43 -10.34
N ALA A 72 -4.03 4.66 -9.37
CA ALA A 72 -2.71 4.76 -8.79
C ALA A 72 -2.02 3.40 -8.72
N ARG A 73 -0.73 3.41 -9.01
CA ARG A 73 0.18 2.31 -8.73
C ARG A 73 0.93 2.62 -7.46
N VAL A 74 0.83 1.74 -6.47
CA VAL A 74 1.43 1.93 -5.16
C VAL A 74 2.57 0.95 -4.98
N ARG A 75 3.75 1.46 -4.61
CA ARG A 75 4.89 0.67 -4.16
C ARG A 75 5.04 0.84 -2.67
N PHE A 76 5.17 -0.27 -1.96
CA PHE A 76 5.23 -0.28 -0.50
C PHE A 76 6.13 -1.42 -0.01
N ARG A 77 6.53 -1.33 1.25
CA ARG A 77 7.30 -2.33 1.98
C ARG A 77 6.43 -2.90 3.10
N TRP A 78 6.88 -3.99 3.70
CA TRP A 78 6.24 -4.61 4.86
C TRP A 78 5.90 -3.58 5.96
N GLN A 79 6.85 -2.71 6.30
CA GLN A 79 6.70 -1.67 7.31
C GLN A 79 5.66 -0.59 7.02
N ASP A 80 5.21 -0.46 5.77
CA ASP A 80 4.22 0.55 5.40
C ASP A 80 2.78 0.04 5.57
N VAL A 81 2.62 -1.26 5.87
CA VAL A 81 1.32 -1.96 5.89
C VAL A 81 0.65 -1.86 7.26
N HIS A 82 -0.59 -1.37 7.26
CA HIS A 82 -1.41 -1.25 8.48
C HIS A 82 -2.28 -2.47 8.70
N HIS A 83 -2.68 -3.15 7.62
CA HIS A 83 -3.51 -4.34 7.67
C HIS A 83 -3.27 -5.23 6.46
N VAL A 84 -3.35 -6.55 6.65
CA VAL A 84 -3.31 -7.57 5.61
C VAL A 84 -4.55 -8.44 5.75
N ASP A 85 -5.29 -8.59 4.67
CA ASP A 85 -6.40 -9.51 4.48
C ASP A 85 -5.94 -10.60 3.48
N PRO A 86 -5.59 -11.81 3.98
CA PRO A 86 -5.08 -12.88 3.14
C PRO A 86 -6.07 -13.29 2.05
N ARG A 87 -5.53 -13.63 0.88
CA ARG A 87 -6.33 -14.14 -0.25
C ARG A 87 -7.07 -15.45 0.04
#